data_AF-A0A9Q4Q1N5-F1
#
_entry.id   AF-A0A9Q4Q1N5-F1
#
_cell.length_a   1.000
_cell.length_b   1.000
_cell.length_c   1.000
_cell.angle_alpha   90.00
_cell.angle_beta   90.00
_cell.angle_gamma   90.00
#
_symmetry.space_group_name_H-M   'P 1'
#
loop_
_entity.id
_entity.type
_entity.pdbx_description
1 polymer ?
#
loop_
_entity_poly.entity_id
_entity_poly.type
_entity_poly.pdbx_seq_one_letter_code
_entity_poly.pdbx_strand_id
1 'polypeptide(L)'
;MNRITAVALAVLVATAALPAAAVGAGASAASPSQQSESSAYAGTHVEFDTSSNAVTEYRVDGETVFENVSVASQSDHESRTSIGADIGIDAVANLSGVGLDIAAQSSTRAEIATEGSASMAAHDSERGILTVDAGDEAQYVEAELGADATAEAESDDRVVVDSGERTGAFVVVGDGEVAVNENDDVTADLKSDSKLVFRSYADGERDENAKAQERMIANGTATAEVYAEERDGERVADVATYGQDIAVETSNESRDRLEMTVERSQSEGTVVITSVSEAAIDGVESADDLSVTVDGEAAAQASSRSDLEGAIGSDQSRYMVTQSSDASASADVLVAVNHFSERQLSIQDSDDDGGSTDDGGDSTDDGGDSTDDGGDSTNESTDGGDSSGDSIPGFGAGAALIALLSGVAARVRQ
;
A
#
# COMPACT_ATOMS: atom_id res chain seq x y z
N MET A 1 -0.14 -6.44 51.23
CA MET A 1 0.07 -7.78 50.65
C MET A 1 -0.24 -7.66 49.16
N ASN A 2 0.79 -7.51 48.35
CA ASN A 2 0.67 -7.37 46.89
C ASN A 2 0.55 -8.77 46.26
N ARG A 3 -0.41 -8.96 45.37
CA ARG A 3 -0.42 -10.10 44.44
C ARG A 3 -0.23 -9.55 43.04
N ILE A 4 0.99 -9.70 42.54
CA ILE A 4 1.36 -9.48 41.15
C ILE A 4 0.99 -10.79 40.43
N THR A 5 0.07 -10.70 39.48
CA THR A 5 -0.33 -11.82 38.62
C THR A 5 0.55 -11.75 37.37
N ALA A 6 1.44 -12.73 37.20
CA ALA A 6 2.22 -12.90 35.99
C ALA A 6 1.36 -13.57 34.92
N VAL A 7 1.25 -12.97 33.74
CA VAL A 7 0.68 -13.57 32.54
C VAL A 7 1.85 -14.13 31.71
N ALA A 8 1.84 -15.43 31.46
CA ALA A 8 2.81 -16.13 30.65
C ALA A 8 2.37 -16.10 29.18
N LEU A 9 3.24 -15.60 28.29
CA LEU A 9 3.07 -15.63 26.84
C LEU A 9 3.60 -16.98 26.30
N ALA A 10 2.77 -17.72 25.57
CA ALA A 10 3.17 -18.93 24.87
C ALA A 10 3.16 -18.66 23.36
N VAL A 11 4.35 -18.63 22.75
CA VAL A 11 4.54 -18.52 21.30
C VAL A 11 4.52 -19.93 20.72
N LEU A 12 3.59 -20.19 19.80
CA LEU A 12 3.49 -21.42 19.03
C LEU A 12 4.29 -21.25 17.73
N VAL A 13 5.46 -21.88 17.64
CA VAL A 13 6.24 -21.96 16.40
C VAL A 13 5.77 -23.19 15.63
N ALA A 14 5.08 -23.00 14.50
CA ALA A 14 4.75 -24.06 13.57
C ALA A 14 5.85 -24.16 12.51
N THR A 15 6.81 -25.07 12.69
CA THR A 15 7.77 -25.46 11.66
C THR A 15 7.13 -26.48 10.71
N ALA A 16 6.78 -26.06 9.50
CA ALA A 16 6.41 -26.97 8.43
C ALA A 16 7.68 -27.47 7.73
N ALA A 17 8.09 -28.70 8.04
CA ALA A 17 9.16 -29.41 7.35
C ALA A 17 8.60 -30.14 6.11
N LEU A 18 9.09 -29.79 4.92
CA LEU A 18 8.85 -30.56 3.70
C LEU A 18 9.87 -31.72 3.59
N PRO A 19 9.47 -32.94 3.20
CA PRO A 19 10.39 -34.06 3.07
C PRO A 19 11.11 -34.05 1.70
N ALA A 20 12.43 -34.15 1.75
CA ALA A 20 13.27 -34.47 0.60
C ALA A 20 13.07 -35.94 0.16
N ALA A 21 12.91 -36.16 -1.15
CA ALA A 21 13.06 -37.45 -1.78
C ALA A 21 14.04 -37.35 -2.97
N ALA A 22 15.16 -38.09 -2.87
CA ALA A 22 16.11 -38.40 -3.94
C ALA A 22 15.41 -39.17 -5.09
N VAL A 23 15.88 -39.24 -6.35
CA VAL A 23 17.16 -39.81 -6.85
C VAL A 23 17.32 -39.47 -8.34
N GLY A 24 18.54 -39.19 -8.84
CA GLY A 24 18.78 -39.16 -10.30
C GLY A 24 20.12 -38.60 -10.82
N ALA A 25 21.22 -39.30 -10.54
CA ALA A 25 22.50 -39.37 -11.29
C ALA A 25 22.97 -38.20 -12.21
N GLY A 26 24.07 -37.55 -11.79
CA GLY A 26 25.22 -37.24 -12.66
C GLY A 26 25.52 -35.76 -12.95
N ALA A 27 26.31 -35.10 -12.09
CA ALA A 27 27.22 -34.01 -12.46
C ALA A 27 28.20 -33.71 -11.31
N SER A 28 29.37 -33.20 -11.67
CA SER A 28 30.58 -33.00 -10.88
C SER A 28 30.39 -32.37 -9.49
N ALA A 29 31.14 -32.87 -8.51
CA ALA A 29 31.37 -32.21 -7.23
C ALA A 29 32.10 -30.88 -7.45
N ALA A 30 31.37 -29.77 -7.38
CA ALA A 30 31.92 -28.48 -7.03
C ALA A 30 31.99 -28.41 -5.49
N SER A 31 33.15 -28.01 -4.96
CA SER A 31 33.34 -27.70 -3.55
C SER A 31 32.32 -26.64 -3.11
N PRO A 32 31.82 -26.64 -1.86
CA PRO A 32 31.07 -25.52 -1.33
C PRO A 32 32.03 -24.34 -1.14
N SER A 33 32.21 -23.55 -2.19
CA SER A 33 32.60 -22.16 -2.05
C SER A 33 31.54 -21.49 -1.19
N GLN A 34 31.98 -20.70 -0.22
CA GLN A 34 31.15 -19.88 0.67
C GLN A 34 30.02 -19.24 -0.15
N GLN A 35 28.80 -19.74 0.02
CA GLN A 35 27.60 -19.08 -0.51
C GLN A 35 27.52 -17.75 0.24
N SER A 36 27.75 -16.64 -0.46
CA SER A 36 27.14 -15.37 -0.08
C SER A 36 25.65 -15.65 0.11
N GLU A 37 25.08 -15.19 1.23
CA GLU A 37 23.68 -15.40 1.58
C GLU A 37 22.81 -14.52 0.67
N SER A 38 22.63 -14.93 -0.59
CA SER A 38 21.73 -14.28 -1.54
C SER A 38 20.30 -14.74 -1.27
N SER A 39 19.39 -13.78 -1.07
CA SER A 39 17.96 -14.05 -0.97
C SER A 39 17.26 -13.50 -2.22
N ALA A 40 16.14 -14.09 -2.62
CA ALA A 40 15.39 -13.65 -3.80
C ALA A 40 13.93 -13.42 -3.42
N TYR A 41 13.28 -12.50 -4.13
CA TYR A 41 11.84 -12.28 -4.09
C TYR A 41 11.28 -12.44 -5.50
N ALA A 42 10.20 -13.20 -5.62
CA ALA A 42 9.48 -13.42 -6.87
C ALA A 42 7.98 -13.30 -6.59
N GLY A 43 7.45 -12.11 -6.81
CA GLY A 43 6.03 -11.79 -6.75
C GLY A 43 5.31 -12.11 -8.06
N THR A 44 4.11 -11.55 -8.21
CA THR A 44 3.29 -11.66 -9.43
C THR A 44 3.83 -10.77 -10.54
N HIS A 45 4.23 -9.55 -10.18
CA HIS A 45 4.73 -8.50 -11.06
C HIS A 45 6.21 -8.21 -10.80
N VAL A 46 6.63 -8.17 -9.54
CA VAL A 46 7.98 -7.76 -9.14
C VAL A 46 8.86 -8.96 -8.82
N GLU A 47 10.05 -8.99 -9.40
CA GLU A 47 11.10 -9.97 -9.08
C GLU A 47 12.43 -9.25 -8.83
N PHE A 48 13.19 -9.69 -7.84
CA PHE A 48 14.56 -9.23 -7.61
C PHE A 48 15.36 -10.23 -6.77
N ASP A 49 16.68 -10.10 -6.84
CA ASP A 49 17.62 -10.76 -5.95
C ASP A 49 18.21 -9.76 -4.94
N THR A 50 18.77 -10.26 -3.85
CA THR A 50 19.61 -9.48 -2.94
C THR A 50 21.01 -10.06 -2.93
N SER A 51 21.99 -9.18 -3.07
CA SER A 51 23.40 -9.53 -3.02
C SER A 51 24.09 -8.65 -2.00
N SER A 52 24.31 -9.18 -0.79
CA SER A 52 25.04 -8.62 0.37
C SER A 52 24.78 -7.16 0.75
N ASN A 53 24.86 -6.21 -0.16
CA ASN A 53 24.71 -4.77 0.03
C ASN A 53 23.81 -4.09 -1.02
N ALA A 54 23.14 -4.85 -1.89
CA ALA A 54 22.30 -4.32 -2.94
C ALA A 54 21.08 -5.19 -3.28
N VAL A 55 20.00 -4.56 -3.72
CA VAL A 55 18.93 -5.21 -4.49
C VAL A 55 19.43 -5.29 -5.92
N THR A 56 19.34 -6.46 -6.55
CA THR A 56 19.88 -6.72 -7.87
C THR A 56 18.82 -7.27 -8.81
N GLU A 57 18.94 -6.95 -10.10
CA GLU A 57 18.05 -7.45 -11.16
C GLU A 57 16.56 -7.18 -10.87
N TYR A 58 16.22 -5.94 -10.50
CA TYR A 58 14.82 -5.59 -10.22
C TYR A 58 14.01 -5.55 -11.50
N ARG A 59 12.99 -6.39 -11.56
CA ARG A 59 12.11 -6.59 -12.72
C ARG A 59 10.68 -6.24 -12.38
N VAL A 60 9.97 -5.71 -13.38
CA VAL A 60 8.53 -5.50 -13.34
C VAL A 60 7.92 -6.15 -14.59
N ASP A 61 7.03 -7.11 -14.38
CA ASP A 61 6.44 -7.97 -15.42
C ASP A 61 7.50 -8.71 -16.28
N GLY A 62 8.62 -9.08 -15.65
CA GLY A 62 9.75 -9.76 -16.31
C GLY A 62 10.78 -8.84 -16.97
N GLU A 63 10.50 -7.54 -17.05
CA GLU A 63 11.39 -6.54 -17.66
C GLU A 63 12.29 -5.90 -16.61
N THR A 64 13.62 -5.98 -16.79
CA THR A 64 14.58 -5.37 -15.87
C THR A 64 14.55 -3.84 -16.00
N VAL A 65 14.20 -3.15 -14.91
CA VAL A 65 14.15 -1.67 -14.88
C VAL A 65 15.44 -1.04 -14.35
N PHE A 66 16.17 -1.75 -13.47
CA PHE A 66 17.53 -1.38 -13.04
C PHE A 66 18.30 -2.63 -12.56
N GLU A 67 19.62 -2.59 -12.68
CA GLU A 67 20.50 -3.72 -12.39
C GLU A 67 20.83 -3.83 -10.90
N ASN A 68 20.99 -2.69 -10.24
CA ASN A 68 21.40 -2.62 -8.83
C ASN A 68 20.75 -1.42 -8.14
N VAL A 69 20.29 -1.58 -6.89
CA VAL A 69 20.03 -0.46 -5.99
C VAL A 69 20.80 -0.68 -4.70
N SER A 70 21.64 0.29 -4.37
CA SER A 70 22.47 0.32 -3.18
C SER A 70 22.16 1.55 -2.33
N VAL A 71 22.17 1.39 -1.01
CA VAL A 71 21.95 2.47 -0.04
C VAL A 71 23.19 2.58 0.85
N ALA A 72 23.64 3.79 1.16
CA ALA A 72 24.77 4.02 2.05
C ALA A 72 24.59 5.26 2.93
N SER A 73 25.05 5.20 4.18
CA SER A 73 25.05 6.38 5.06
C SER A 73 25.97 7.48 4.51
N GLN A 74 25.44 8.70 4.42
CA GLN A 74 26.21 9.88 4.00
C GLN A 74 27.43 10.09 4.92
N SER A 75 27.23 9.92 6.22
CA SER A 75 28.29 10.11 7.23
C SER A 75 29.44 9.12 7.07
N ASP A 76 29.16 7.86 6.71
CA ASP A 76 30.16 6.84 6.44
C ASP A 76 30.90 7.13 5.12
N HIS A 77 30.19 7.57 4.09
CA HIS A 77 30.78 7.88 2.80
C HIS A 77 31.75 9.07 2.89
N GLU A 78 31.32 10.18 3.51
CA GLU A 78 32.16 11.37 3.73
C GLU A 78 33.40 11.06 4.58
N SER A 79 33.24 10.20 5.59
CA SER A 79 34.35 9.77 6.46
C SER A 79 35.42 8.97 5.71
N ARG A 80 35.04 8.23 4.66
CA ARG A 80 35.95 7.38 3.87
C ARG A 80 36.65 8.15 2.75
N THR A 81 35.94 9.06 2.09
CA THR A 81 36.49 9.78 0.94
C THR A 81 37.38 10.96 1.34
N SER A 82 37.34 11.42 2.60
CA SER A 82 38.06 12.62 3.08
C SER A 82 37.73 13.89 2.30
N ILE A 83 36.68 13.85 1.49
CA ILE A 83 36.19 14.97 0.71
C ILE A 83 34.96 15.52 1.43
N GLY A 84 34.93 16.84 1.65
CA GLY A 84 33.84 17.50 2.36
C GLY A 84 32.56 17.56 1.54
N ALA A 85 31.47 17.92 2.22
CA ALA A 85 30.07 18.02 1.78
C ALA A 85 29.76 18.95 0.58
N ASP A 86 30.75 19.34 -0.22
CA ASP A 86 30.63 20.26 -1.35
C ASP A 86 30.74 19.57 -2.73
N ILE A 87 30.76 18.22 -2.78
CA ILE A 87 30.66 17.47 -4.03
C ILE A 87 29.18 17.35 -4.41
N GLY A 88 28.84 17.74 -5.65
CA GLY A 88 27.50 17.53 -6.21
C GLY A 88 27.17 16.05 -6.32
N ILE A 89 25.90 15.71 -6.09
CA ILE A 89 25.40 14.34 -6.13
C ILE A 89 25.68 13.62 -7.46
N ASP A 90 25.82 14.38 -8.54
CA ASP A 90 26.19 13.95 -9.90
C ASP A 90 27.57 13.26 -9.99
N ALA A 91 28.43 13.45 -8.99
CA ALA A 91 29.75 12.81 -8.92
C ALA A 91 29.82 11.63 -7.93
N VAL A 92 28.69 11.27 -7.29
CA VAL A 92 28.61 10.07 -6.45
C VAL A 92 28.45 8.86 -7.36
N ALA A 93 29.39 7.93 -7.24
CA ALA A 93 29.38 6.66 -7.95
C ALA A 93 30.03 5.56 -7.10
N ASN A 94 29.61 4.32 -7.31
CA ASN A 94 30.17 3.13 -6.66
C ASN A 94 30.01 3.16 -5.13
N LEU A 95 28.80 3.41 -4.65
CA LEU A 95 28.46 3.32 -3.23
C LEU A 95 28.78 1.91 -2.72
N SER A 96 29.63 1.82 -1.70
CA SER A 96 29.69 0.60 -0.88
C SER A 96 28.44 0.58 0.00
N GLY A 97 27.39 -0.05 -0.52
CA GLY A 97 26.12 -0.17 0.17
C GLY A 97 26.27 -0.78 1.58
N VAL A 98 25.30 -0.48 2.45
CA VAL A 98 25.16 -1.15 3.75
C VAL A 98 24.61 -2.56 3.53
N GLY A 99 24.91 -3.49 4.45
CA GLY A 99 24.41 -4.85 4.32
C GLY A 99 22.89 -4.89 4.23
N LEU A 100 22.37 -5.77 3.37
CA LEU A 100 20.94 -5.95 3.12
C LEU A 100 20.48 -7.36 3.47
N ASP A 101 19.35 -7.43 4.15
CA ASP A 101 18.65 -8.66 4.47
C ASP A 101 17.15 -8.50 4.21
N ILE A 102 16.51 -9.51 3.63
CA ILE A 102 15.05 -9.49 3.51
C ILE A 102 14.46 -9.75 4.90
N ALA A 103 13.80 -8.73 5.45
CA ALA A 103 13.27 -8.73 6.81
C ALA A 103 11.90 -9.42 6.89
N ALA A 104 11.04 -9.17 5.91
CA ALA A 104 9.72 -9.75 5.82
C ALA A 104 9.28 -9.88 4.35
N GLN A 105 8.41 -10.86 4.09
CA GLN A 105 7.83 -11.09 2.77
C GLN A 105 6.35 -11.46 2.93
N SER A 106 5.51 -10.88 2.10
CA SER A 106 4.14 -11.29 1.83
C SER A 106 4.02 -11.65 0.34
N SER A 107 2.81 -12.01 -0.10
CA SER A 107 2.52 -12.20 -1.53
C SER A 107 2.54 -10.91 -2.34
N THR A 108 2.46 -9.75 -1.69
CA THR A 108 2.34 -8.44 -2.35
C THR A 108 3.48 -7.48 -2.00
N ARG A 109 4.38 -7.85 -1.08
CA ARG A 109 5.40 -6.95 -0.56
C ARG A 109 6.62 -7.70 -0.06
N ALA A 110 7.79 -7.13 -0.28
CA ALA A 110 9.02 -7.49 0.40
C ALA A 110 9.59 -6.29 1.14
N GLU A 111 9.89 -6.47 2.43
CA GLU A 111 10.59 -5.48 3.26
C GLU A 111 12.04 -5.90 3.38
N ILE A 112 12.94 -4.98 3.04
CA ILE A 112 14.39 -5.20 3.05
C ILE A 112 14.97 -4.28 4.12
N ALA A 113 15.55 -4.88 5.16
CA ALA A 113 16.26 -4.15 6.19
C ALA A 113 17.69 -3.86 5.73
N THR A 114 18.18 -2.70 6.13
CA THR A 114 19.59 -2.35 5.99
C THR A 114 20.29 -2.42 7.34
N GLU A 115 21.62 -2.59 7.36
CA GLU A 115 22.41 -2.52 8.61
C GLU A 115 22.44 -1.10 9.24
N GLY A 116 21.83 -0.09 8.61
CA GLY A 116 21.73 1.29 9.07
C GLY A 116 20.33 1.70 9.53
N SER A 117 20.05 3.02 9.52
CA SER A 117 18.71 3.55 9.76
C SER A 117 17.75 3.38 8.58
N ALA A 118 18.30 3.13 7.38
CA ALA A 118 17.53 3.06 6.16
C ALA A 118 16.71 1.76 6.07
N SER A 119 15.61 1.81 5.33
CA SER A 119 14.82 0.62 4.99
C SER A 119 14.34 0.70 3.54
N MET A 120 14.10 -0.44 2.92
CA MET A 120 13.50 -0.50 1.59
C MET A 120 12.26 -1.38 1.59
N ALA A 121 11.28 -1.03 0.76
CA ALA A 121 10.13 -1.89 0.51
C ALA A 121 9.83 -1.96 -0.98
N ALA A 122 9.76 -3.19 -1.51
CA ALA A 122 9.32 -3.48 -2.85
C ALA A 122 7.85 -3.94 -2.80
N HIS A 123 7.01 -3.32 -3.61
CA HIS A 123 5.58 -3.53 -3.69
C HIS A 123 5.24 -4.21 -5.01
N ASP A 124 4.70 -5.41 -4.92
CA ASP A 124 4.36 -6.27 -6.04
C ASP A 124 3.03 -5.85 -6.66
N SER A 125 3.10 -4.84 -7.52
CA SER A 125 2.00 -4.29 -8.32
C SER A 125 2.41 -4.15 -9.79
N GLU A 126 1.45 -3.95 -10.69
CA GLU A 126 1.71 -3.66 -12.12
C GLU A 126 2.61 -2.43 -12.33
N ARG A 127 2.60 -1.48 -11.37
CA ARG A 127 3.47 -0.31 -11.37
C ARG A 127 4.84 -0.58 -10.72
N GLY A 128 5.07 -1.75 -10.15
CA GLY A 128 6.33 -2.20 -9.55
C GLY A 128 7.02 -1.13 -8.70
N ILE A 129 6.45 -0.80 -7.55
CA ILE A 129 6.89 0.33 -6.72
C ILE A 129 8.02 -0.10 -5.78
N LEU A 130 9.12 0.64 -5.76
CA LEU A 130 10.19 0.49 -4.75
C LEU A 130 10.27 1.78 -3.93
N THR A 131 10.30 1.66 -2.60
CA THR A 131 10.53 2.79 -1.70
C THR A 131 11.82 2.59 -0.91
N VAL A 132 12.60 3.67 -0.74
CA VAL A 132 13.78 3.72 0.12
C VAL A 132 13.54 4.82 1.15
N ASP A 133 13.49 4.47 2.41
CA ASP A 133 13.35 5.38 3.54
C ASP A 133 14.72 5.61 4.18
N ALA A 134 15.12 6.88 4.33
CA ALA A 134 16.41 7.24 4.92
C ALA A 134 16.49 6.91 6.43
N GLY A 135 15.33 6.87 7.11
CA GLY A 135 15.21 6.79 8.55
C GLY A 135 15.73 8.05 9.23
N ASP A 136 16.29 7.90 10.42
CA ASP A 136 16.75 9.03 11.24
C ASP A 136 18.03 9.71 10.70
N GLU A 137 18.70 9.14 9.69
CA GLU A 137 20.01 9.60 9.19
C GLU A 137 19.99 9.82 7.68
N ALA A 138 20.78 10.78 7.20
CA ALA A 138 20.91 11.05 5.77
C ALA A 138 21.59 9.90 5.02
N GLN A 139 21.05 9.57 3.84
CA GLN A 139 21.49 8.45 3.00
C GLN A 139 21.80 8.91 1.58
N TYR A 140 22.75 8.22 0.96
CA TYR A 140 22.88 8.17 -0.49
C TYR A 140 22.23 6.90 -1.02
N VAL A 141 21.52 7.02 -2.13
CA VAL A 141 20.99 5.89 -2.91
C VAL A 141 21.59 5.97 -4.30
N GLU A 142 22.05 4.85 -4.85
CA GLU A 142 22.49 4.71 -6.23
C GLU A 142 21.71 3.57 -6.87
N ALA A 143 21.07 3.85 -8.01
CA ALA A 143 20.39 2.87 -8.83
C ALA A 143 21.15 2.75 -10.17
N GLU A 144 21.90 1.65 -10.31
CA GLU A 144 22.63 1.34 -11.53
C GLU A 144 21.66 0.88 -12.62
N LEU A 145 21.69 1.54 -13.76
CA LEU A 145 20.79 1.25 -14.87
C LEU A 145 21.42 0.26 -15.85
N GLY A 146 20.58 -0.43 -16.61
CA GLY A 146 21.04 -1.30 -17.68
C GLY A 146 21.80 -0.52 -18.77
N ALA A 147 22.78 -1.16 -19.42
CA ALA A 147 23.61 -0.51 -20.44
C ALA A 147 22.85 0.12 -21.63
N ASP A 148 21.60 -0.32 -21.88
CA ASP A 148 20.72 0.20 -22.93
C ASP A 148 19.65 1.16 -22.39
N ALA A 149 19.59 1.35 -21.07
CA ALA A 149 18.66 2.28 -20.43
C ALA A 149 19.17 3.72 -20.52
N THR A 150 18.26 4.67 -20.41
CA THR A 150 18.58 6.10 -20.40
C THR A 150 17.89 6.79 -19.24
N ALA A 151 18.54 7.81 -18.66
CA ALA A 151 18.00 8.60 -17.57
C ALA A 151 18.02 10.10 -17.89
N GLU A 152 16.95 10.79 -17.53
CA GLU A 152 16.81 12.23 -17.71
C GLU A 152 16.24 12.87 -16.45
N ALA A 153 16.97 13.85 -15.89
CA ALA A 153 16.47 14.68 -14.80
C ALA A 153 15.41 15.66 -15.32
N GLU A 154 14.17 15.54 -14.84
CA GLU A 154 13.08 16.47 -15.15
C GLU A 154 13.02 17.63 -14.14
N SER A 155 13.45 17.40 -12.90
CA SER A 155 13.54 18.36 -11.80
C SER A 155 14.50 17.84 -10.72
N ASP A 156 14.84 18.69 -9.74
CA ASP A 156 15.73 18.30 -8.62
C ASP A 156 15.16 17.14 -7.78
N ASP A 157 13.83 16.97 -7.76
CA ASP A 157 13.15 15.89 -7.03
C ASP A 157 12.71 14.73 -7.94
N ARG A 158 13.04 14.76 -9.24
CA ARG A 158 12.57 13.72 -10.18
C ARG A 158 13.52 13.42 -11.33
N VAL A 159 13.86 12.14 -11.47
CA VAL A 159 14.54 11.56 -12.63
C VAL A 159 13.63 10.53 -13.30
N VAL A 160 13.56 10.57 -14.63
CA VAL A 160 12.83 9.60 -15.44
C VAL A 160 13.84 8.67 -16.08
N VAL A 161 13.53 7.38 -16.07
CA VAL A 161 14.35 6.36 -16.73
C VAL A 161 13.55 5.66 -17.81
N ASP A 162 14.19 5.36 -18.92
CA ASP A 162 13.64 4.53 -19.99
C ASP A 162 14.50 3.29 -20.11
N SER A 163 13.89 2.13 -19.86
CA SER A 163 14.54 0.81 -19.93
C SER A 163 14.26 0.10 -21.26
N GLY A 164 13.72 0.81 -22.26
CA GLY A 164 13.29 0.27 -23.54
C GLY A 164 11.83 -0.15 -23.57
N GLU A 165 11.44 -1.15 -22.77
CA GLU A 165 10.05 -1.67 -22.75
C GLU A 165 9.19 -1.03 -21.65
N ARG A 166 9.83 -0.39 -20.67
CA ARG A 166 9.17 0.32 -19.57
C ARG A 166 9.81 1.66 -19.29
N THR A 167 8.98 2.62 -18.89
CA THR A 167 9.44 3.90 -18.33
C THR A 167 9.33 3.84 -16.82
N GLY A 168 10.31 4.37 -16.09
CA GLY A 168 10.29 4.50 -14.64
C GLY A 168 10.47 5.97 -14.22
N ALA A 169 10.03 6.29 -13.01
CA ALA A 169 10.26 7.59 -12.39
C ALA A 169 10.78 7.41 -10.97
N PHE A 170 11.95 7.98 -10.68
CA PHE A 170 12.51 8.16 -9.35
C PHE A 170 12.07 9.53 -8.83
N VAL A 171 11.37 9.54 -7.70
CA VAL A 171 10.78 10.73 -7.07
C VAL A 171 11.26 10.83 -5.63
N VAL A 172 11.85 11.96 -5.27
CA VAL A 172 12.20 12.26 -3.88
C VAL A 172 10.99 12.87 -3.17
N VAL A 173 10.74 12.40 -1.95
CA VAL A 173 9.69 12.90 -1.06
C VAL A 173 10.34 13.41 0.23
N GLY A 174 10.16 14.69 0.54
CA GLY A 174 10.78 15.35 1.68
C GLY A 174 11.97 16.22 1.27
N ASP A 175 12.97 16.33 2.13
CA ASP A 175 14.17 17.13 1.91
C ASP A 175 15.25 16.24 1.26
N GLY A 176 15.49 16.42 -0.03
CA GLY A 176 16.54 15.69 -0.74
C GLY A 176 16.66 16.14 -2.20
N GLU A 177 17.51 15.47 -2.95
CA GLU A 177 17.60 15.65 -4.40
C GLU A 177 17.90 14.31 -5.09
N VAL A 178 17.54 14.21 -6.37
CA VAL A 178 17.86 13.09 -7.24
C VAL A 178 18.41 13.62 -8.57
N ALA A 179 19.47 12.98 -9.05
CA ALA A 179 20.18 13.37 -10.26
C ALA A 179 20.64 12.16 -11.06
N VAL A 180 21.10 12.42 -12.28
CA VAL A 180 21.82 11.44 -13.11
C VAL A 180 23.31 11.70 -12.97
N ASN A 181 24.09 10.66 -12.67
CA ASN A 181 25.53 10.76 -12.45
C ASN A 181 26.34 10.65 -13.76
N GLU A 182 27.67 10.71 -13.66
CA GLU A 182 28.57 10.60 -14.83
C GLU A 182 28.56 9.23 -15.54
N ASN A 183 28.00 8.20 -14.91
CA ASN A 183 27.83 6.86 -15.49
C ASN A 183 26.45 6.63 -16.11
N ASP A 184 25.63 7.69 -16.19
CA ASP A 184 24.22 7.64 -16.62
C ASP A 184 23.30 6.86 -15.64
N ASP A 185 23.75 6.64 -14.39
CA ASP A 185 22.97 6.03 -13.31
C ASP A 185 22.20 7.09 -12.50
N VAL A 186 21.22 6.65 -11.71
CA VAL A 186 20.43 7.55 -10.84
C VAL A 186 21.01 7.58 -9.43
N THR A 187 21.27 8.76 -8.90
CA THR A 187 21.72 8.95 -7.52
C THR A 187 20.74 9.86 -6.76
N ALA A 188 20.40 9.51 -5.52
CA ALA A 188 19.64 10.37 -4.60
C ALA A 188 20.40 10.69 -3.30
N ASP A 189 20.32 11.93 -2.83
CA ASP A 189 20.77 12.41 -1.52
C ASP A 189 19.52 12.69 -0.71
N LEU A 190 19.22 11.77 0.21
CA LEU A 190 18.07 11.83 1.07
C LEU A 190 18.51 12.37 2.43
N LYS A 191 17.92 13.47 2.89
CA LYS A 191 18.08 13.88 4.29
C LYS A 191 17.30 12.93 5.19
N SER A 192 17.54 13.05 6.50
CA SER A 192 16.75 12.34 7.51
C SER A 192 15.26 12.48 7.22
N ASP A 193 14.53 11.40 7.45
CA ASP A 193 13.08 11.28 7.28
C ASP A 193 12.57 11.47 5.84
N SER A 194 13.47 11.54 4.85
CA SER A 194 13.12 11.65 3.43
C SER A 194 13.11 10.29 2.74
N LYS A 195 12.40 10.19 1.62
CA LYS A 195 12.26 8.94 0.87
C LYS A 195 12.59 9.12 -0.60
N LEU A 196 13.12 8.06 -1.20
CA LEU A 196 13.13 7.87 -2.66
C LEU A 196 12.03 6.89 -3.03
N VAL A 197 11.24 7.22 -4.04
CA VAL A 197 10.17 6.37 -4.57
C VAL A 197 10.47 6.10 -6.05
N PHE A 198 10.54 4.84 -6.44
CA PHE A 198 10.54 4.42 -7.82
C PHE A 198 9.14 3.91 -8.20
N ARG A 199 8.62 4.38 -9.33
CA ARG A 199 7.38 3.87 -9.96
C ARG A 199 7.66 3.49 -11.41
N SER A 200 7.24 2.30 -11.81
CA SER A 200 7.31 1.83 -13.19
C SER A 200 5.98 2.01 -13.91
N TYR A 201 6.05 2.16 -15.22
CA TYR A 201 4.95 2.35 -16.14
C TYR A 201 5.20 1.48 -17.37
N ALA A 202 4.20 0.75 -17.84
CA ALA A 202 4.28 0.11 -19.14
C ALA A 202 4.31 1.19 -20.25
N ASP A 203 4.66 0.76 -21.47
CA ASP A 203 4.73 1.66 -22.63
C ASP A 203 3.46 2.50 -22.79
N GLY A 204 3.63 3.82 -22.84
CA GLY A 204 2.54 4.78 -22.98
C GLY A 204 1.72 5.06 -21.72
N GLU A 205 1.96 4.39 -20.59
CA GLU A 205 1.18 4.59 -19.36
C GLU A 205 1.63 5.80 -18.54
N ARG A 206 2.86 6.29 -18.73
CA ARG A 206 3.35 7.53 -18.11
C ARG A 206 2.78 8.77 -18.82
N ASP A 207 1.48 8.94 -18.71
CA ASP A 207 0.72 10.05 -19.28
C ASP A 207 0.78 11.31 -18.38
N GLU A 208 0.00 12.34 -18.73
CA GLU A 208 -0.09 13.58 -17.94
C GLU A 208 -0.75 13.37 -16.56
N ASN A 209 -1.54 12.31 -16.39
CA ASN A 209 -2.13 11.96 -15.10
C ASN A 209 -1.09 11.33 -14.17
N ALA A 210 -0.30 10.38 -14.67
CA ALA A 210 0.83 9.78 -13.97
C ALA A 210 1.83 10.85 -13.51
N LYS A 211 2.24 11.75 -14.41
CA LYS A 211 3.12 12.90 -14.08
C LYS A 211 2.53 13.85 -13.05
N ALA A 212 1.20 13.96 -13.00
CA ALA A 212 0.54 14.77 -11.98
C ALA A 212 0.54 14.06 -10.61
N GLN A 213 0.33 12.74 -10.57
CA GLN A 213 0.47 11.95 -9.34
C GLN A 213 1.91 12.01 -8.81
N GLU A 214 2.92 11.83 -9.65
CA GLU A 214 4.33 11.97 -9.27
C GLU A 214 4.62 13.33 -8.61
N ARG A 215 4.04 14.42 -9.13
CA ARG A 215 4.16 15.76 -8.52
C ARG A 215 3.45 15.86 -7.17
N MET A 216 2.30 15.22 -7.00
CA MET A 216 1.60 15.14 -5.72
C MET A 216 2.36 14.28 -4.70
N ILE A 217 3.10 13.27 -5.15
CA ILE A 217 3.97 12.46 -4.29
C ILE A 217 5.18 13.29 -3.88
N ALA A 218 5.88 13.90 -4.84
CA ALA A 218 7.07 14.72 -4.59
C ALA A 218 6.81 15.87 -3.60
N ASN A 219 5.66 16.54 -3.73
CA ASN A 219 5.29 17.66 -2.86
C ASN A 219 4.70 17.24 -1.51
N GLY A 220 4.59 15.93 -1.23
CA GLY A 220 4.03 15.38 0.01
C GLY A 220 2.50 15.51 0.16
N THR A 221 1.79 15.89 -0.91
CA THR A 221 0.31 15.98 -0.91
C THR A 221 -0.31 14.58 -0.94
N ALA A 222 0.19 13.71 -1.83
CA ALA A 222 -0.15 12.30 -1.88
C ALA A 222 0.80 11.51 -0.98
N THR A 223 0.27 10.89 0.07
CA THR A 223 1.10 10.27 1.12
C THR A 223 1.01 8.75 1.14
N ALA A 224 0.07 8.16 0.41
CA ALA A 224 -0.03 6.73 0.23
C ALA A 224 -0.63 6.38 -1.13
N GLU A 225 -0.27 5.21 -1.64
CA GLU A 225 -0.86 4.56 -2.79
C GLU A 225 -1.30 3.15 -2.37
N VAL A 226 -2.59 2.87 -2.50
CA VAL A 226 -3.18 1.55 -2.29
C VAL A 226 -3.36 0.92 -3.65
N TYR A 227 -2.80 -0.27 -3.84
CA TYR A 227 -2.99 -1.05 -5.05
C TYR A 227 -3.88 -2.25 -4.72
N ALA A 228 -4.97 -2.43 -5.44
CA ALA A 228 -5.91 -3.53 -5.23
C ALA A 228 -6.19 -4.30 -6.53
N GLU A 229 -6.02 -5.62 -6.47
CA GLU A 229 -6.25 -6.51 -7.61
C GLU A 229 -6.94 -7.82 -7.22
N GLU A 230 -7.46 -8.55 -8.20
CA GLU A 230 -7.98 -9.91 -8.00
C GLU A 230 -6.90 -10.94 -8.33
N ARG A 231 -6.50 -11.77 -7.36
CA ARG A 231 -5.59 -12.91 -7.52
C ARG A 231 -6.30 -14.19 -7.11
N ASP A 232 -6.31 -15.17 -8.00
CA ASP A 232 -6.97 -16.47 -7.77
C ASP A 232 -8.45 -16.37 -7.32
N GLY A 233 -9.14 -15.31 -7.72
CA GLY A 233 -10.54 -15.05 -7.36
C GLY A 233 -10.76 -14.44 -5.97
N GLU A 234 -9.69 -13.98 -5.30
CA GLU A 234 -9.72 -13.21 -4.06
C GLU A 234 -9.09 -11.83 -4.29
N ARG A 235 -9.63 -10.79 -3.65
CA ARG A 235 -9.02 -9.47 -3.72
C ARG A 235 -7.82 -9.43 -2.79
N VAL A 236 -6.73 -8.88 -3.28
CA VAL A 236 -5.53 -8.60 -2.48
C VAL A 236 -5.18 -7.14 -2.67
N ALA A 237 -4.93 -6.43 -1.58
CA ALA A 237 -4.40 -5.09 -1.62
C ALA A 237 -3.03 -4.98 -0.95
N ASP A 238 -2.27 -4.00 -1.40
CA ASP A 238 -1.02 -3.57 -0.80
C ASP A 238 -0.96 -2.05 -0.73
N VAL A 239 -0.16 -1.53 0.20
CA VAL A 239 -0.04 -0.10 0.46
C VAL A 239 1.43 0.31 0.37
N ALA A 240 1.72 1.20 -0.58
CA ALA A 240 2.95 1.98 -0.62
C ALA A 240 2.75 3.31 0.11
N THR A 241 3.61 3.58 1.10
CA THR A 241 3.52 4.79 1.93
C THR A 241 4.65 5.76 1.60
N TYR A 242 4.29 6.97 1.21
CA TYR A 242 5.21 8.05 0.82
C TYR A 242 5.38 9.11 1.90
N GLY A 243 4.31 9.41 2.64
CA GLY A 243 4.36 10.37 3.73
C GLY A 243 4.98 9.79 5.00
N GLN A 244 5.51 10.69 5.84
CA GLN A 244 5.80 10.36 7.23
C GLN A 244 4.51 10.35 8.05
N ASP A 245 4.54 9.60 9.17
CA ASP A 245 3.48 9.53 10.16
C ASP A 245 2.10 9.12 9.63
N ILE A 246 2.05 8.42 8.50
CA ILE A 246 0.83 7.84 7.94
C ILE A 246 0.87 6.32 8.05
N ALA A 247 -0.23 5.74 8.51
CA ALA A 247 -0.51 4.32 8.41
C ALA A 247 -1.79 4.14 7.58
N VAL A 248 -1.79 3.17 6.68
CA VAL A 248 -3.00 2.77 5.95
C VAL A 248 -3.16 1.28 6.13
N GLU A 249 -4.32 0.87 6.63
CA GLU A 249 -4.68 -0.52 6.87
C GLU A 249 -5.91 -0.87 6.04
N THR A 250 -5.78 -1.86 5.15
CA THR A 250 -6.92 -2.43 4.43
C THR A 250 -7.63 -3.44 5.34
N SER A 251 -8.96 -3.35 5.44
CA SER A 251 -9.75 -4.13 6.41
C SER A 251 -10.83 -5.00 5.78
N ASN A 252 -11.40 -4.56 4.66
CA ASN A 252 -12.41 -5.33 3.94
C ASN A 252 -12.12 -5.27 2.44
N GLU A 253 -11.81 -6.43 1.90
CA GLU A 253 -11.39 -6.66 0.53
C GLU A 253 -12.41 -7.60 -0.13
N SER A 254 -13.69 -7.24 -0.02
CA SER A 254 -14.75 -7.96 -0.73
C SER A 254 -14.70 -7.58 -2.21
N ARG A 255 -15.22 -8.42 -3.11
CA ARG A 255 -15.23 -8.15 -4.56
C ARG A 255 -15.86 -6.80 -4.95
N ASP A 256 -16.79 -6.31 -4.15
CA ASP A 256 -17.60 -5.14 -4.52
C ASP A 256 -17.24 -3.90 -3.68
N ARG A 257 -16.32 -4.04 -2.70
CA ARG A 257 -15.99 -2.97 -1.75
C ARG A 257 -14.55 -3.07 -1.26
N LEU A 258 -13.84 -1.94 -1.35
CA LEU A 258 -12.53 -1.74 -0.73
C LEU A 258 -12.69 -0.80 0.46
N GLU A 259 -12.42 -1.29 1.67
CA GLU A 259 -12.38 -0.48 2.90
C GLU A 259 -10.97 -0.39 3.44
N MET A 260 -10.55 0.83 3.74
CA MET A 260 -9.26 1.12 4.34
C MET A 260 -9.39 2.16 5.45
N THR A 261 -8.58 2.01 6.49
CA THR A 261 -8.40 3.02 7.52
C THR A 261 -7.10 3.75 7.22
N VAL A 262 -7.18 5.06 7.08
CA VAL A 262 -6.02 5.93 6.94
C VAL A 262 -5.86 6.65 8.26
N GLU A 263 -4.66 6.62 8.82
CA GLU A 263 -4.28 7.30 10.06
C GLU A 263 -3.11 8.22 9.77
N ARG A 264 -3.16 9.45 10.28
CA ARG A 264 -2.04 10.38 10.21
C ARG A 264 -1.87 11.13 11.52
N SER A 265 -0.63 11.24 12.02
CA SER A 265 -0.36 11.95 13.28
C SER A 265 -0.39 13.47 13.13
N GLN A 266 -0.30 13.98 11.91
CA GLN A 266 -0.30 15.41 11.58
C GLN A 266 -1.73 15.88 11.25
N SER A 267 -2.09 17.10 11.65
CA SER A 267 -3.45 17.65 11.47
C SER A 267 -3.78 18.08 10.03
N GLU A 268 -2.83 17.92 9.11
CA GLU A 268 -2.95 18.30 7.70
C GLU A 268 -3.56 17.14 6.90
N GLY A 269 -4.58 17.45 6.09
CA GLY A 269 -5.19 16.49 5.19
C GLY A 269 -4.21 15.96 4.12
N THR A 270 -4.64 14.99 3.33
CA THR A 270 -3.78 14.33 2.34
C THR A 270 -4.59 13.74 1.19
N VAL A 271 -3.92 13.37 0.11
CA VAL A 271 -4.47 12.54 -0.96
C VAL A 271 -3.99 11.10 -0.79
N VAL A 272 -4.91 10.15 -0.86
CA VAL A 272 -4.61 8.73 -1.03
C VAL A 272 -4.90 8.36 -2.47
N ILE A 273 -3.91 7.79 -3.16
CA ILE A 273 -4.07 7.24 -4.51
C ILE A 273 -4.56 5.81 -4.34
N THR A 274 -5.66 5.42 -4.96
CA THR A 274 -6.10 4.03 -4.98
C THR A 274 -6.12 3.56 -6.42
N SER A 275 -5.22 2.65 -6.75
CA SER A 275 -5.07 2.04 -8.06
C SER A 275 -5.78 0.68 -8.03
N VAL A 276 -6.86 0.54 -8.79
CA VAL A 276 -7.68 -0.68 -8.80
C VAL A 276 -7.73 -1.25 -10.21
N SER A 277 -7.45 -2.55 -10.35
CA SER A 277 -7.60 -3.26 -11.63
C SER A 277 -9.08 -3.42 -12.01
N GLU A 278 -9.40 -3.44 -13.31
CA GLU A 278 -10.77 -3.67 -13.84
C GLU A 278 -11.35 -4.99 -13.33
N ALA A 279 -10.52 -6.03 -13.20
CA ALA A 279 -10.96 -7.32 -12.63
C ALA A 279 -11.35 -7.20 -11.15
N ALA A 280 -10.79 -6.22 -10.44
CA ALA A 280 -11.20 -5.86 -9.08
C ALA A 280 -12.40 -4.89 -9.04
N ILE A 281 -12.96 -4.50 -10.19
CA ILE A 281 -14.19 -3.72 -10.26
C ILE A 281 -15.10 -4.33 -11.34
N ASP A 282 -15.41 -5.63 -11.21
CA ASP A 282 -16.40 -6.30 -12.06
C ASP A 282 -17.79 -5.73 -11.72
N GLY A 283 -18.24 -4.70 -12.44
CA GLY A 283 -19.55 -4.06 -12.23
C GLY A 283 -19.61 -2.58 -12.60
N VAL A 284 -18.50 -1.85 -12.47
CA VAL A 284 -18.44 -0.41 -12.78
C VAL A 284 -18.22 -0.25 -14.28
N GLU A 285 -19.31 -0.06 -15.04
CA GLU A 285 -19.25 0.19 -16.48
C GLU A 285 -18.60 1.54 -16.80
N SER A 286 -18.56 2.48 -15.85
CA SER A 286 -17.93 3.79 -15.98
C SER A 286 -17.51 4.38 -14.63
N ALA A 287 -16.48 5.23 -14.63
CA ALA A 287 -16.03 5.95 -13.43
C ALA A 287 -17.13 6.79 -12.73
N ASP A 288 -18.24 7.06 -13.41
CA ASP A 288 -19.44 7.71 -12.86
C ASP A 288 -20.25 6.80 -11.93
N ASP A 289 -20.01 5.49 -11.98
CA ASP A 289 -20.68 4.47 -11.15
C ASP A 289 -19.87 4.15 -9.87
N LEU A 290 -18.78 4.88 -9.59
CA LEU A 290 -18.04 4.74 -8.33
C LEU A 290 -18.60 5.65 -7.21
N SER A 291 -18.91 5.04 -6.07
CA SER A 291 -19.28 5.72 -4.84
C SER A 291 -18.11 5.70 -3.86
N VAL A 292 -17.65 6.89 -3.46
CA VAL A 292 -16.56 7.06 -2.49
C VAL A 292 -17.09 7.75 -1.23
N THR A 293 -16.82 7.16 -0.08
CA THR A 293 -17.17 7.73 1.22
C THR A 293 -15.95 7.86 2.12
N VAL A 294 -15.97 8.88 2.97
CA VAL A 294 -14.98 9.10 4.04
C VAL A 294 -15.76 9.20 5.35
N ASP A 295 -15.50 8.29 6.28
CA ASP A 295 -16.23 8.09 7.55
C ASP A 295 -17.74 7.90 7.36
N GLY A 296 -18.13 7.24 6.27
CA GLY A 296 -19.52 7.04 5.89
C GLY A 296 -20.22 8.29 5.32
N GLU A 297 -19.50 9.41 5.19
CA GLU A 297 -19.98 10.60 4.51
C GLU A 297 -19.56 10.57 3.02
N ALA A 298 -20.49 10.84 2.10
CA ALA A 298 -20.20 10.83 0.68
C ALA A 298 -19.17 11.92 0.32
N ALA A 299 -18.07 11.52 -0.30
CA ALA A 299 -17.07 12.44 -0.83
C ALA A 299 -17.62 13.11 -2.10
N ALA A 300 -17.36 14.40 -2.29
CA ALA A 300 -17.77 15.09 -3.51
C ALA A 300 -16.80 14.82 -4.66
N GLN A 301 -17.32 14.58 -5.86
CA GLN A 301 -16.48 14.43 -7.04
C GLN A 301 -15.79 15.77 -7.36
N ALA A 302 -14.48 15.74 -7.52
CA ALA A 302 -13.67 16.87 -7.93
C ALA A 302 -13.64 16.95 -9.46
N SER A 303 -13.90 18.15 -9.97
CA SER A 303 -13.89 18.43 -11.42
C SER A 303 -12.49 18.66 -11.98
N SER A 304 -11.51 18.85 -11.10
CA SER A 304 -10.11 19.08 -11.44
C SER A 304 -9.20 18.76 -10.26
N ARG A 305 -7.90 18.59 -10.52
CA ARG A 305 -6.89 18.38 -9.47
C ARG A 305 -6.83 19.52 -8.46
N SER A 306 -6.92 20.77 -8.90
CA SER A 306 -6.93 21.91 -7.99
C SER A 306 -8.19 21.95 -7.11
N ASP A 307 -9.29 21.39 -7.59
CA ASP A 307 -10.54 21.23 -6.84
C ASP A 307 -10.43 20.07 -5.83
N LEU A 308 -9.71 19.00 -6.19
CA LEU A 308 -9.34 17.89 -5.29
C LEU A 308 -8.39 18.36 -4.17
N GLU A 309 -7.28 19.01 -4.52
CA GLU A 309 -6.30 19.56 -3.58
C GLU A 309 -6.94 20.62 -2.67
N GLY A 310 -7.87 21.42 -3.19
CA GLY A 310 -8.64 22.38 -2.40
C GLY A 310 -9.55 21.76 -1.34
N ALA A 311 -9.76 20.43 -1.37
CA ALA A 311 -10.47 19.73 -0.31
C ALA A 311 -9.60 19.55 0.95
N ILE A 312 -8.27 19.57 0.80
CA ILE A 312 -7.32 19.49 1.91
C ILE A 312 -7.46 20.76 2.76
N GLY A 313 -7.74 20.57 4.04
CA GLY A 313 -8.02 21.64 4.98
C GLY A 313 -9.44 22.22 4.88
N SER A 314 -10.35 21.58 4.14
CA SER A 314 -11.74 22.01 3.97
C SER A 314 -12.72 21.21 4.83
N ASP A 315 -14.01 21.58 4.86
CA ASP A 315 -15.02 20.80 5.60
C ASP A 315 -15.50 19.53 4.87
N GLN A 316 -15.10 19.30 3.60
CA GLN A 316 -15.63 18.21 2.78
C GLN A 316 -14.52 17.47 2.02
N SER A 317 -14.46 16.15 2.19
CA SER A 317 -13.58 15.28 1.39
C SER A 317 -14.03 15.20 -0.06
N ARG A 318 -13.07 15.01 -0.97
CA ARG A 318 -13.35 14.90 -2.40
C ARG A 318 -12.62 13.73 -3.03
N TYR A 319 -13.14 13.24 -4.15
CA TYR A 319 -12.48 12.21 -4.94
C TYR A 319 -12.43 12.58 -6.41
N MET A 320 -11.46 12.04 -7.14
CA MET A 320 -11.34 12.19 -8.59
C MET A 320 -10.91 10.85 -9.17
N VAL A 321 -11.62 10.39 -10.20
CA VAL A 321 -11.24 9.18 -10.93
C VAL A 321 -10.44 9.59 -12.17
N THR A 322 -9.29 8.98 -12.36
CA THR A 322 -8.46 9.14 -13.56
C THR A 322 -8.26 7.78 -14.20
N GLN A 323 -8.70 7.66 -15.45
CA GLN A 323 -8.42 6.49 -16.27
C GLN A 323 -7.08 6.73 -16.98
N SER A 324 -6.16 5.80 -16.87
CA SER A 324 -5.08 5.66 -17.84
C SER A 324 -5.72 5.13 -19.13
N SER A 325 -5.47 5.80 -20.26
CA SER A 325 -5.86 5.54 -21.67
C SER A 325 -6.76 4.33 -22.01
N ASP A 326 -7.59 4.44 -23.07
CA ASP A 326 -8.59 3.46 -23.58
C ASP A 326 -8.15 1.97 -23.78
N ALA A 327 -6.90 1.61 -23.50
CA ALA A 327 -6.33 0.27 -23.61
C ALA A 327 -5.88 -0.36 -22.27
N SER A 328 -5.73 0.42 -21.19
CA SER A 328 -5.30 -0.08 -19.87
C SER A 328 -6.50 -0.39 -18.98
N ALA A 329 -6.46 -1.58 -18.39
CA ALA A 329 -7.55 -2.18 -17.62
C ALA A 329 -7.55 -1.73 -16.15
N SER A 330 -7.26 -0.47 -15.86
CA SER A 330 -7.11 0.00 -14.48
C SER A 330 -7.58 1.44 -14.31
N ALA A 331 -8.13 1.72 -13.13
CA ALA A 331 -8.60 3.05 -12.76
C ALA A 331 -7.90 3.52 -11.48
N ASP A 332 -7.42 4.76 -11.50
CA ASP A 332 -6.86 5.40 -10.32
C ASP A 332 -7.92 6.33 -9.70
N VAL A 333 -8.28 6.08 -8.45
CA VAL A 333 -9.17 6.91 -7.64
C VAL A 333 -8.32 7.70 -6.65
N LEU A 334 -8.26 9.02 -6.83
CA LEU A 334 -7.56 9.92 -5.92
C LEU A 334 -8.56 10.45 -4.89
N VAL A 335 -8.34 10.16 -3.61
CA VAL A 335 -9.23 10.59 -2.52
C VAL A 335 -8.51 11.62 -1.65
N ALA A 336 -8.98 12.87 -1.70
CA ALA A 336 -8.53 13.94 -0.82
C ALA A 336 -9.30 13.90 0.48
N VAL A 337 -8.58 13.60 1.55
CA VAL A 337 -9.09 13.61 2.92
C VAL A 337 -8.79 14.94 3.56
N ASN A 338 -9.84 15.59 4.05
CA ASN A 338 -9.87 17.01 4.31
C ASN A 338 -9.13 17.47 5.58
N HIS A 339 -9.28 16.77 6.70
CA HIS A 339 -8.60 17.06 7.97
C HIS A 339 -8.32 15.73 8.67
N PHE A 340 -7.26 15.66 9.49
CA PHE A 340 -6.82 14.35 9.98
C PHE A 340 -6.70 14.18 11.51
N SER A 341 -7.61 13.33 11.99
CA SER A 341 -7.47 12.17 12.91
C SER A 341 -7.79 10.90 12.09
N GLU A 342 -7.58 9.66 12.57
CA GLU A 342 -8.04 8.40 11.91
C GLU A 342 -9.34 8.58 11.08
N ARG A 343 -9.33 8.18 9.79
CA ARG A 343 -10.48 8.23 8.88
C ARG A 343 -10.64 6.91 8.14
N GLN A 344 -11.88 6.49 7.93
CA GLN A 344 -12.23 5.30 7.17
C GLN A 344 -12.62 5.69 5.74
N LEU A 345 -11.95 5.14 4.73
CA LEU A 345 -12.30 5.30 3.33
C LEU A 345 -13.01 4.04 2.84
N SER A 346 -14.07 4.21 2.06
CA SER A 346 -14.74 3.11 1.37
C SER A 346 -15.00 3.47 -0.08
N ILE A 347 -14.60 2.59 -0.99
CA ILE A 347 -14.81 2.69 -2.43
C ILE A 347 -15.65 1.48 -2.85
N GLN A 348 -16.76 1.73 -3.53
CA GLN A 348 -17.70 0.70 -3.96
C GLN A 348 -18.43 1.12 -5.24
N ASP A 349 -19.05 0.15 -5.90
CA ASP A 349 -20.00 0.39 -6.99
C ASP A 349 -21.29 1.08 -6.48
N SER A 350 -21.86 1.96 -7.32
CA SER A 350 -23.02 2.78 -6.99
C SER A 350 -24.35 2.07 -7.19
N ASP A 351 -24.38 0.96 -7.94
CA ASP A 351 -25.59 0.18 -8.24
C ASP A 351 -25.88 -0.91 -7.20
N ASP A 352 -25.07 -1.02 -6.14
CA ASP A 352 -25.47 -1.77 -4.94
C ASP A 352 -26.51 -0.96 -4.17
N ASP A 353 -27.74 -0.99 -4.69
CA ASP A 353 -29.00 -0.75 -4.00
C ASP A 353 -29.06 -1.76 -2.86
N GLY A 354 -28.31 -1.48 -1.79
CA GLY A 354 -28.19 -2.29 -0.61
C GLY A 354 -29.59 -2.60 -0.11
N GLY A 355 -30.03 -3.83 -0.38
CA GLY A 355 -31.34 -4.35 -0.06
C GLY A 355 -31.58 -4.19 1.44
N SER A 356 -32.26 -3.11 1.80
CA SER A 356 -32.96 -3.04 3.07
C SER A 356 -33.88 -4.25 3.10
N THR A 357 -33.56 -5.21 3.97
CA THR A 357 -34.44 -6.35 4.24
C THR A 357 -35.67 -5.81 4.95
N ASP A 358 -36.61 -5.29 4.16
CA ASP A 358 -37.95 -4.95 4.61
C ASP A 358 -38.74 -6.27 4.58
N ASP A 359 -38.85 -6.91 5.75
CA ASP A 359 -39.77 -8.02 6.02
C ASP A 359 -41.22 -7.50 5.98
N GLY A 360 -41.63 -7.03 4.80
CA GLY A 360 -42.99 -6.66 4.45
C GLY A 360 -43.75 -7.91 4.01
N GLY A 361 -44.20 -8.70 4.97
CA GLY A 361 -45.05 -9.87 4.75
C GLY A 361 -46.29 -9.52 3.93
N ASP A 362 -46.32 -10.08 2.73
CA ASP A 362 -47.35 -9.98 1.70
C ASP A 362 -48.76 -10.20 2.24
N SER A 363 -49.62 -9.23 1.94
CA SER A 363 -51.06 -9.28 2.14
C SER A 363 -51.71 -9.65 0.81
N THR A 364 -51.80 -10.94 0.49
CA THR A 364 -52.66 -11.41 -0.60
C THR A 364 -54.01 -11.88 -0.07
N ASP A 365 -54.95 -10.96 -0.22
CA ASP A 365 -56.39 -11.10 -0.31
C ASP A 365 -56.75 -12.25 -1.27
N ASP A 366 -57.44 -13.28 -0.78
CA ASP A 366 -58.13 -14.25 -1.64
C ASP A 366 -59.50 -14.57 -1.06
N GLY A 367 -60.52 -14.14 -1.81
CA GLY A 367 -61.91 -14.12 -1.43
C GLY A 367 -62.55 -15.52 -1.34
N GLY A 368 -63.36 -15.71 -0.30
CA GLY A 368 -64.20 -16.89 -0.11
C GLY A 368 -65.47 -16.56 0.67
N ASP A 369 -66.55 -16.34 -0.06
CA ASP A 369 -67.94 -16.22 0.41
C ASP A 369 -68.44 -17.50 1.11
N SER A 370 -68.99 -17.40 2.33
CA SER A 370 -70.25 -18.06 2.75
C SER A 370 -70.67 -17.76 4.21
N THR A 371 -71.78 -17.04 4.34
CA THR A 371 -72.96 -17.27 5.21
C THR A 371 -72.85 -17.82 6.66
N ASP A 372 -73.42 -17.01 7.58
CA ASP A 372 -74.47 -17.34 8.58
C ASP A 372 -74.13 -17.49 10.08
N ASP A 373 -75.09 -16.99 10.88
CA ASP A 373 -75.31 -17.02 12.34
C ASP A 373 -74.28 -16.31 13.26
N GLY A 374 -74.63 -15.30 14.07
CA GLY A 374 -75.82 -15.15 14.90
C GLY A 374 -75.41 -15.35 16.37
N GLY A 375 -75.30 -14.28 17.18
CA GLY A 375 -74.98 -14.46 18.60
C GLY A 375 -74.55 -13.21 19.37
N ASP A 376 -75.47 -12.74 20.20
CA ASP A 376 -75.45 -11.62 21.13
C ASP A 376 -74.55 -11.83 22.39
N SER A 377 -74.38 -10.74 23.15
CA SER A 377 -74.11 -10.65 24.60
C SER A 377 -72.66 -10.49 25.12
N THR A 378 -72.42 -9.26 25.61
CA THR A 378 -71.73 -8.83 26.84
C THR A 378 -71.22 -9.90 27.83
N ASN A 379 -70.01 -9.71 28.40
CA ASN A 379 -69.78 -9.25 29.78
C ASN A 379 -68.40 -9.65 30.40
N GLU A 380 -67.84 -8.73 31.19
CA GLU A 380 -66.95 -8.85 32.38
C GLU A 380 -65.64 -9.69 32.42
N SER A 381 -64.55 -8.94 32.71
CA SER A 381 -63.52 -9.11 33.77
C SER A 381 -63.09 -10.52 34.25
N THR A 382 -61.77 -10.78 34.29
CA THR A 382 -60.87 -10.72 35.48
C THR A 382 -59.65 -11.68 35.31
N ASP A 383 -58.48 -11.17 35.69
CA ASP A 383 -57.34 -11.83 36.36
C ASP A 383 -56.32 -12.74 35.62
N GLY A 384 -55.04 -12.39 35.83
CA GLY A 384 -54.00 -13.33 36.25
C GLY A 384 -53.09 -13.93 35.17
N GLY A 385 -51.80 -13.55 35.19
CA GLY A 385 -50.74 -14.41 34.63
C GLY A 385 -49.42 -13.71 34.26
N ASP A 386 -48.52 -13.62 35.22
CA ASP A 386 -47.08 -13.39 35.04
C ASP A 386 -46.45 -14.26 33.93
N SER A 387 -45.62 -13.66 33.08
CA SER A 387 -44.41 -14.30 32.53
C SER A 387 -43.45 -13.24 31.99
N SER A 388 -42.29 -13.18 32.63
CA SER A 388 -41.11 -12.40 32.26
C SER A 388 -40.58 -12.79 30.88
N GLY A 389 -40.00 -11.82 30.15
CA GLY A 389 -39.27 -12.08 28.91
C GLY A 389 -38.91 -10.77 28.21
N ASP A 390 -37.87 -10.13 28.72
CA ASP A 390 -37.27 -8.90 28.18
C ASP A 390 -36.71 -9.10 26.77
N SER A 391 -36.65 -7.99 26.05
CA SER A 391 -36.37 -7.85 24.63
C SER A 391 -34.87 -7.76 24.37
N ILE A 392 -34.30 -8.57 23.46
CA ILE A 392 -33.10 -8.20 22.67
C ILE A 392 -33.13 -8.97 21.32
N PRO A 393 -33.35 -8.30 20.18
CA PRO A 393 -33.02 -8.84 18.86
C PRO A 393 -31.49 -8.93 18.71
N GLY A 394 -31.01 -10.10 18.31
CA GLY A 394 -29.59 -10.43 18.24
C GLY A 394 -28.85 -9.66 17.16
N PHE A 395 -27.88 -8.86 17.58
CA PHE A 395 -26.71 -8.51 16.79
C PHE A 395 -25.53 -9.31 17.34
N GLY A 396 -24.98 -10.19 16.52
CA GLY A 396 -23.79 -10.97 16.85
C GLY A 396 -22.58 -10.06 16.97
N ALA A 397 -22.04 -9.96 18.18
CA ALA A 397 -20.79 -9.29 18.47
C ALA A 397 -19.61 -10.09 17.90
N GLY A 398 -18.88 -9.49 16.95
CA GLY A 398 -17.63 -10.01 16.39
C GLY A 398 -16.55 -8.94 16.35
N ALA A 399 -16.31 -8.22 17.45
CA ALA A 399 -15.15 -7.34 17.59
C ALA A 399 -13.94 -8.16 18.04
N ALA A 400 -13.06 -8.53 17.11
CA ALA A 400 -11.71 -8.99 17.43
C ALA A 400 -10.77 -7.78 17.37
N LEU A 401 -10.50 -7.22 18.55
CA LEU A 401 -9.58 -6.13 18.80
C LEU A 401 -8.18 -6.73 18.98
N ILE A 402 -7.31 -6.63 17.98
CA ILE A 402 -5.90 -6.99 18.12
C ILE A 402 -5.08 -5.70 18.10
N ALA A 403 -4.58 -5.34 19.27
CA ALA A 403 -3.62 -4.28 19.46
C ALA A 403 -2.21 -4.78 19.14
N LEU A 404 -1.45 -4.05 18.32
CA LEU A 404 -0.01 -4.19 18.21
C LEU A 404 0.67 -2.86 17.83
N LEU A 405 0.66 -1.92 18.77
CA LEU A 405 1.63 -0.82 18.85
C LEU A 405 2.39 -0.94 20.16
N SER A 406 3.70 -1.19 20.09
CA SER A 406 4.76 -0.72 21.02
C SER A 406 6.04 -1.54 20.83
N GLY A 407 7.18 -0.90 20.52
CA GLY A 407 8.44 -1.60 20.77
C GLY A 407 9.81 -1.00 20.41
N VAL A 408 9.95 0.19 19.82
CA VAL A 408 11.26 0.87 19.77
C VAL A 408 11.58 1.42 21.17
N ALA A 409 12.37 0.69 21.96
CA ALA A 409 13.26 1.19 23.00
C ALA A 409 13.91 0.02 23.77
N ALA A 410 15.06 -0.47 23.32
CA ALA A 410 16.24 -0.76 24.16
C ALA A 410 17.23 -1.70 23.46
N ARG A 411 18.36 -1.16 22.98
CA ARG A 411 19.67 -1.65 23.42
C ARG A 411 20.83 -0.70 23.12
N VAL A 412 21.11 0.15 24.10
CA VAL A 412 22.44 0.69 24.38
C VAL A 412 22.97 -0.08 25.61
N ARG A 413 24.27 -0.46 25.56
CA ARG A 413 25.11 -1.18 26.54
C ARG A 413 25.13 -2.72 26.48
N GLN A 414 26.15 -3.27 25.82
CA GLN A 414 27.37 -3.69 26.53
C GLN A 414 28.60 -3.57 25.63
#